data_AF-R8XZ77-F1
#
_entry.id   AF-R8XZ77-F1
#
_cell.length_a   1.000
_cell.length_b   1.000
_cell.length_c   1.000
_cell.angle_alpha   90.00
_cell.angle_beta   90.00
_cell.angle_gamma   90.00
#
_symmetry.space_group_name_H-M   'P 1'
#
loop_
_entity.id
_entity.type
_entity.pdbx_description
1 polymer ?
#
loop_
_entity_poly.entity_id
_entity_poly.type
_entity_poly.pdbx_seq_one_letter_code
_entity_poly.pdbx_strand_id
1 'polypeptide(L)'
;MMEWLQLLLPAWIMGILLVFLTAPLGCLMLWRRMSFFADTMAHGTLLGVAIAGALSLPLWLGVAGTAVLLVAILWALHDNRLPNDALLALCSATLLCSGLLFIQHVPSLRPELLSYLFGDLLSIDWPDLPVFTLIIALSLVILYRFWQPQIQFAIDPDIAISEGVNANWQRLIFMLLLALFTVLALRAVGSLLMGALLVIPALSARLLANSPKQMVIWAFVLAQVGVSVGLWSSAALNISTGLSIVLCMALTFAVIFITQKLKNQTQAA
;
A
#
# COMPACT_ATOMS: atom_id res chain seq x y z
N MET A 1 27.55 18.34 4.69
CA MET A 1 27.51 16.86 4.70
C MET A 1 26.58 16.30 5.79
N MET A 2 26.46 16.93 6.97
CA MET A 2 25.59 16.44 8.06
C MET A 2 24.10 16.72 7.85
N GLU A 3 23.76 17.81 7.16
CA GLU A 3 22.37 18.16 6.85
C GLU A 3 21.68 17.13 5.94
N TRP A 4 22.40 16.58 4.95
CA TRP A 4 21.87 15.54 4.07
C TRP A 4 21.52 14.26 4.83
N LEU A 5 22.36 13.88 5.79
CA LEU A 5 22.09 12.74 6.67
C LEU A 5 20.91 13.03 7.61
N GLN A 6 20.77 14.25 8.12
CA GLN A 6 19.66 14.60 9.00
C GLN A 6 18.30 14.56 8.29
N LEU A 7 18.24 14.88 7.00
CA LEU A 7 17.02 14.78 6.19
C LEU A 7 16.75 13.35 5.71
N LEU A 8 17.77 12.63 5.25
CA LEU A 8 17.60 11.30 4.66
C LEU A 8 17.33 10.21 5.71
N LEU A 9 17.86 10.35 6.91
CA LEU A 9 17.86 9.26 7.89
C LEU A 9 16.47 9.00 8.51
N PRO A 10 15.66 10.02 8.90
CA PRO A 10 14.27 9.81 9.28
C PRO A 10 13.42 9.25 8.15
N ALA A 11 13.57 9.80 6.94
CA ALA A 11 12.90 9.35 5.72
C ALA A 11 13.22 7.88 5.41
N TRP A 12 14.50 7.49 5.54
CA TRP A 12 14.96 6.13 5.36
C TRP A 12 14.35 5.21 6.42
N ILE A 13 14.49 5.53 7.71
CA ILE A 13 13.91 4.73 8.81
C ILE A 13 12.41 4.53 8.61
N MET A 14 11.68 5.59 8.23
CA MET A 14 10.25 5.47 7.98
C MET A 14 9.95 4.57 6.78
N GLY A 15 10.71 4.69 5.69
CA GLY A 15 10.61 3.80 4.55
C GLY A 15 10.82 2.33 4.93
N ILE A 16 11.85 2.03 5.73
CA ILE A 16 12.11 0.68 6.26
C ILE A 16 10.93 0.20 7.12
N LEU A 17 10.43 1.06 8.00
CA LEU A 17 9.36 0.72 8.92
C LEU A 17 8.07 0.35 8.17
N LEU A 18 7.74 1.09 7.10
CA LEU A 18 6.61 0.77 6.22
C LEU A 18 6.77 -0.61 5.56
N VAL A 19 7.98 -1.01 5.19
CA VAL A 19 8.24 -2.29 4.52
C VAL A 19 7.80 -3.49 5.36
N PHE A 20 7.86 -3.38 6.69
CA PHE A 20 7.38 -4.45 7.58
C PHE A 20 5.89 -4.75 7.40
N LEU A 21 5.07 -3.74 7.11
CA LEU A 21 3.65 -3.95 6.81
C LEU A 21 3.41 -4.26 5.33
N THR A 22 4.10 -3.58 4.42
CA THR A 22 3.81 -3.72 2.99
C THR A 22 4.13 -5.11 2.48
N ALA A 23 5.19 -5.75 2.97
CA ALA A 23 5.57 -7.09 2.53
C ALA A 23 4.47 -8.14 2.80
N PRO A 24 3.99 -8.34 4.05
CA PRO A 24 2.94 -9.32 4.32
C PRO A 24 1.57 -8.88 3.79
N LEU A 25 1.19 -7.60 3.90
CA LEU A 25 -0.09 -7.12 3.38
C LEU A 25 -0.16 -7.19 1.85
N GLY A 26 0.92 -6.85 1.15
CA GLY A 26 1.04 -6.96 -0.30
C GLY A 26 0.94 -8.40 -0.79
N CYS A 27 1.57 -9.35 -0.07
CA CYS A 27 1.44 -10.77 -0.36
C CYS A 27 0.00 -11.27 -0.20
N LEU A 28 -0.66 -10.92 0.92
CA LEU A 28 -2.07 -11.25 1.15
C LEU A 28 -3.00 -10.61 0.12
N MET A 29 -2.75 -9.35 -0.24
CA MET A 29 -3.51 -8.62 -1.26
C MET A 29 -3.41 -9.31 -2.62
N LEU A 30 -2.21 -9.77 -3.00
CA LEU A 30 -2.01 -10.52 -4.23
C LEU A 30 -2.69 -11.89 -4.20
N TRP A 31 -2.62 -12.64 -3.10
CA TRP A 31 -3.33 -13.92 -2.96
C TRP A 31 -4.84 -13.75 -3.06
N ARG A 32 -5.38 -12.68 -2.48
CA ARG A 32 -6.83 -12.41 -2.42
C ARG A 32 -7.40 -11.74 -3.66
N ARG A 33 -6.59 -11.46 -4.69
CA ARG A 33 -6.99 -10.69 -5.88
C ARG A 33 -7.68 -9.37 -5.48
N MET A 34 -6.93 -8.60 -4.70
CA MET A 34 -7.32 -7.28 -4.19
C MET A 34 -6.29 -6.23 -4.61
N SER A 35 -5.58 -6.45 -5.73
CA SER A 35 -4.44 -5.62 -6.14
C SER A 35 -4.85 -4.16 -6.41
N PHE A 36 -6.11 -3.94 -6.80
CA PHE A 36 -6.67 -2.60 -7.01
C PHE A 36 -7.01 -1.86 -5.71
N PHE A 37 -6.92 -2.49 -4.54
CA PHE A 37 -7.32 -1.86 -3.28
C PHE A 37 -6.53 -0.59 -2.99
N ALA A 38 -5.22 -0.62 -3.22
CA ALA A 38 -4.36 0.54 -3.00
C ALA A 38 -4.73 1.71 -3.93
N ASP A 39 -5.14 1.42 -5.17
CA ASP A 39 -5.59 2.41 -6.15
C ASP A 39 -6.95 3.01 -5.74
N THR A 40 -7.92 2.16 -5.38
CA THR A 40 -9.22 2.62 -4.86
C THR A 40 -9.05 3.49 -3.63
N MET A 41 -8.17 3.10 -2.70
CA MET A 41 -7.86 3.89 -1.51
C MET A 41 -7.21 5.22 -1.88
N ALA A 42 -6.24 5.25 -2.79
CA ALA A 42 -5.62 6.49 -3.27
C ALA A 42 -6.69 7.50 -3.71
N HIS A 43 -7.60 7.11 -4.61
CA HIS A 43 -8.67 7.98 -5.07
C HIS A 43 -9.69 8.33 -3.98
N GLY A 44 -9.99 7.41 -3.07
CA GLY A 44 -10.84 7.68 -1.90
C GLY A 44 -10.23 8.69 -0.94
N THR A 45 -8.92 8.67 -0.75
CA THR A 45 -8.22 9.64 0.10
C THR A 45 -8.16 11.03 -0.55
N LEU A 46 -8.03 11.11 -1.88
CA LEU A 46 -8.14 12.38 -2.62
C LEU A 46 -9.53 13.01 -2.45
N LEU A 47 -10.60 12.21 -2.54
CA LEU A 47 -11.95 12.67 -2.22
C LEU A 47 -12.05 13.12 -0.75
N GLY A 48 -11.45 12.37 0.17
CA GLY A 48 -11.45 12.71 1.60
C GLY A 48 -10.78 14.05 1.90
N VAL A 49 -9.63 14.31 1.28
CA VAL A 49 -8.94 15.61 1.30
C VAL A 49 -9.85 16.72 0.76
N ALA A 50 -10.50 16.49 -0.38
CA ALA A 50 -11.40 17.48 -0.98
C ALA A 50 -12.60 17.82 -0.07
N ILE A 51 -13.23 16.81 0.54
CA ILE A 51 -14.35 16.99 1.47
C ILE A 51 -13.90 17.71 2.75
N ALA A 52 -12.78 17.30 3.35
CA ALA A 52 -12.26 17.95 4.55
C ALA A 52 -11.90 19.42 4.28
N GLY A 53 -11.23 19.69 3.17
CA GLY A 53 -10.92 21.06 2.74
C GLY A 53 -12.17 21.91 2.52
N ALA A 54 -13.20 21.36 1.86
CA ALA A 54 -14.47 22.07 1.65
C ALA A 54 -15.21 22.37 2.97
N LEU A 55 -15.12 21.48 3.96
CA LEU A 55 -15.73 21.63 5.29
C LEU A 55 -14.83 22.38 6.28
N SER A 56 -13.64 22.83 5.86
CA SER A 56 -12.64 23.43 6.76
C SER A 56 -12.25 22.53 7.95
N LEU A 57 -12.27 21.21 7.74
CA LEU A 57 -11.86 20.21 8.72
C LEU A 57 -10.38 19.83 8.51
N PRO A 58 -9.70 19.32 9.55
CA PRO A 58 -8.38 18.73 9.41
C PRO A 58 -8.33 17.66 8.31
N LEU A 59 -7.39 17.78 7.38
CA LEU A 59 -7.25 16.89 6.22
C LEU A 59 -7.17 15.41 6.58
N TRP A 60 -6.47 15.08 7.68
CA TRP A 60 -6.32 13.71 8.15
C TRP A 60 -7.65 13.06 8.55
N LEU A 61 -8.64 13.84 9.03
CA LEU A 61 -9.98 13.34 9.34
C LEU A 61 -10.74 12.98 8.06
N GLY A 62 -10.57 13.77 6.99
CA GLY A 62 -11.15 13.45 5.68
C GLY A 62 -10.62 12.14 5.14
N VAL A 63 -9.29 11.98 5.17
CA VAL A 63 -8.60 10.75 4.72
C VAL A 63 -9.02 9.53 5.55
N ALA A 64 -9.00 9.63 6.88
CA ALA A 64 -9.42 8.53 7.75
C ALA A 64 -10.92 8.21 7.59
N GLY A 65 -11.75 9.24 7.46
CA GLY A 65 -13.20 9.11 7.27
C GLY A 65 -13.54 8.40 5.96
N THR A 66 -12.93 8.79 4.84
CA THR A 66 -13.18 8.12 3.56
C THR A 66 -12.59 6.71 3.51
N ALA A 67 -11.47 6.46 4.19
CA ALA A 67 -10.93 5.11 4.32
C ALA A 67 -11.92 4.17 5.04
N VAL A 68 -12.48 4.59 6.17
CA VAL A 68 -13.48 3.81 6.91
C VAL A 68 -14.76 3.65 6.09
N LEU A 69 -15.22 4.72 5.45
CA LEU A 69 -16.41 4.69 4.59
C LEU A 69 -16.23 3.70 3.43
N LEU A 70 -15.08 3.70 2.78
CA LEU A 70 -14.79 2.78 1.68
C LEU A 70 -14.76 1.33 2.15
N VAL A 71 -14.16 1.04 3.31
CA VAL A 71 -14.24 -0.30 3.91
C VAL A 71 -15.69 -0.70 4.18
N ALA A 72 -16.53 0.21 4.71
CA ALA A 72 -17.94 -0.06 4.96
C ALA A 72 -18.74 -0.31 3.66
N ILE A 73 -18.46 0.45 2.60
CA ILE A 73 -19.05 0.26 1.26
C ILE A 73 -18.64 -1.09 0.71
N LEU A 74 -17.34 -1.42 0.69
CA LEU A 74 -16.85 -2.70 0.18
C LEU A 74 -17.35 -3.90 0.98
N TRP A 75 -17.57 -3.71 2.28
CA TRP A 75 -18.21 -4.70 3.13
C TRP A 75 -19.67 -4.93 2.74
N ALA A 76 -20.44 -3.85 2.55
CA ALA A 76 -21.86 -3.93 2.21
C ALA A 76 -22.12 -4.43 0.79
N LEU A 77 -21.24 -4.09 -0.16
CA LEU A 77 -21.33 -4.52 -1.57
C LEU A 77 -20.73 -5.90 -1.81
N HIS A 78 -20.23 -6.57 -0.77
CA HIS A 78 -19.59 -7.87 -0.94
C HIS A 78 -20.60 -8.92 -1.42
N ASP A 79 -20.37 -9.46 -2.62
CA ASP A 79 -21.14 -10.54 -3.20
C ASP A 79 -20.19 -11.55 -3.86
N ASN A 80 -20.41 -12.86 -3.61
CA ASN A 80 -19.59 -13.93 -4.18
C ASN A 80 -19.69 -14.03 -5.72
N ARG A 81 -20.74 -13.47 -6.32
CA ARG A 81 -20.94 -13.43 -7.79
C ARG A 81 -20.10 -12.34 -8.45
N LEU A 82 -19.65 -11.36 -7.69
CA LEU A 82 -18.92 -10.20 -8.21
C LEU A 82 -17.42 -10.34 -7.90
N PRO A 83 -16.53 -10.18 -8.90
CA PRO A 83 -15.10 -10.15 -8.64
C PRO A 83 -14.73 -8.95 -7.75
N ASN A 84 -13.97 -9.18 -6.68
CA ASN A 84 -13.55 -8.10 -5.78
C ASN A 84 -12.78 -6.99 -6.52
N ASP A 85 -11.88 -7.35 -7.44
CA ASP A 85 -11.14 -6.37 -8.26
C ASP A 85 -12.08 -5.49 -9.11
N ALA A 86 -13.22 -6.02 -9.57
CA ALA A 86 -14.20 -5.24 -10.34
C ALA A 86 -14.94 -4.23 -9.44
N LEU A 87 -15.31 -4.63 -8.22
CA LEU A 87 -15.91 -3.73 -7.23
C LEU A 87 -14.93 -2.62 -6.83
N LEU A 88 -13.65 -2.96 -6.65
CA LEU A 88 -12.58 -2.00 -6.36
C LEU A 88 -12.36 -1.02 -7.52
N ALA A 89 -12.34 -1.50 -8.76
CA ALA A 89 -12.22 -0.66 -9.94
C ALA A 89 -13.42 0.30 -10.10
N LEU A 90 -14.64 -0.20 -9.87
CA LEU A 90 -15.85 0.63 -9.84
C LEU A 90 -15.75 1.72 -8.79
N CYS A 91 -15.38 1.37 -7.55
CA CYS A 91 -15.22 2.33 -6.47
C CYS A 91 -14.11 3.35 -6.78
N SER A 92 -12.99 2.91 -7.39
CA SER A 92 -11.88 3.78 -7.76
C SER A 92 -12.35 4.87 -8.73
N ALA A 93 -13.04 4.47 -9.80
CA ALA A 93 -13.58 5.39 -10.79
C ALA A 93 -14.62 6.36 -10.20
N THR A 94 -15.52 5.89 -9.34
CA THR A 94 -16.55 6.76 -8.73
C THR A 94 -15.95 7.75 -7.75
N LEU A 95 -14.98 7.33 -6.94
CA LEU A 95 -14.26 8.21 -5.99
C LEU A 95 -13.43 9.25 -6.72
N LEU A 96 -12.72 8.87 -7.79
CA LEU A 96 -11.94 9.80 -8.61
C LEU A 96 -12.85 10.86 -9.25
N CYS A 97 -13.92 10.44 -9.94
CA CYS A 97 -14.87 11.36 -10.57
C CYS A 97 -15.52 12.30 -9.54
N SER A 98 -15.91 11.77 -8.39
CA SER A 98 -16.49 12.56 -7.29
C SER A 98 -15.48 13.54 -6.72
N GLY A 99 -14.25 13.12 -6.47
CA GLY A 99 -13.17 13.98 -5.96
C GLY A 99 -12.86 15.12 -6.92
N LEU A 100 -12.73 14.81 -8.22
CA LEU A 100 -12.51 15.82 -9.26
C LEU A 100 -13.65 16.82 -9.35
N LEU A 101 -14.91 16.37 -9.23
CA LEU A 101 -16.07 17.27 -9.20
C LEU A 101 -15.98 18.27 -8.05
N PHE A 102 -15.64 17.84 -6.84
CA PHE A 102 -15.44 18.74 -5.69
C PHE A 102 -14.30 19.74 -5.93
N ILE A 103 -13.17 19.27 -6.47
CA ILE A 103 -11.98 20.11 -6.72
C ILE A 103 -12.25 21.18 -7.77
N GLN A 104 -13.09 20.90 -8.76
CA GLN A 104 -13.49 21.91 -9.74
C GLN A 104 -14.21 23.10 -9.10
N HIS A 105 -14.94 22.87 -8.00
CA HIS A 105 -15.65 23.91 -7.27
C HIS A 105 -14.75 24.65 -6.26
N VAL A 106 -13.62 24.05 -5.87
CA VAL A 106 -12.69 24.64 -4.89
C VAL A 106 -11.24 24.57 -5.43
N PRO A 107 -10.85 25.46 -6.37
CA PRO A 107 -9.53 25.40 -7.01
C PRO A 107 -8.35 25.59 -6.06
N SER A 108 -8.57 26.21 -4.90
CA SER A 108 -7.56 26.42 -3.86
C SER A 108 -7.01 25.11 -3.25
N LEU A 109 -7.74 24.00 -3.36
CA LEU A 109 -7.31 22.70 -2.82
C LEU A 109 -6.34 21.94 -3.74
N ARG A 110 -6.11 22.40 -4.97
CA ARG A 110 -5.23 21.72 -5.94
C ARG A 110 -3.80 21.46 -5.43
N PRO A 111 -3.11 22.42 -4.77
CA PRO A 111 -1.76 22.18 -4.27
C PRO A 111 -1.71 21.11 -3.18
N GLU A 112 -2.70 21.10 -2.27
CA GLU A 112 -2.79 20.08 -1.21
C GLU A 112 -2.99 18.69 -1.82
N LEU A 113 -3.86 18.56 -2.83
CA LEU A 113 -4.04 17.29 -3.55
C LEU A 113 -2.76 16.79 -4.22
N LEU A 114 -2.02 17.68 -4.89
CA LEU A 114 -0.74 17.32 -5.50
C LEU A 114 0.25 16.87 -4.43
N SER A 115 0.28 17.52 -3.27
CA SER A 115 1.14 17.10 -2.16
C SER A 115 0.80 15.70 -1.63
N TYR A 116 -0.48 15.32 -1.55
CA TYR A 116 -0.91 13.98 -1.14
C TYR A 116 -0.69 12.92 -2.24
N LEU A 117 -0.74 13.31 -3.50
CA LEU A 117 -0.53 12.41 -4.64
C LEU A 117 0.94 11.99 -4.75
N PHE A 118 1.84 12.97 -4.72
CA PHE A 118 3.28 12.71 -4.82
C PHE A 118 3.91 12.35 -3.48
N GLY A 119 3.33 12.82 -2.37
CA GLY A 119 3.92 12.71 -1.04
C GLY A 119 5.23 13.49 -0.92
N ASP A 120 5.71 13.59 0.31
CA ASP A 120 7.08 14.02 0.55
C ASP A 120 7.69 13.22 1.70
N LEU A 121 8.33 12.11 1.35
CA LEU A 121 9.00 11.26 2.33
C LEU A 121 10.14 11.99 3.06
N LEU A 122 10.71 13.05 2.45
CA LEU A 122 11.78 13.84 3.05
C LEU A 122 11.26 14.84 4.09
N SER A 123 9.94 15.10 4.11
CA SER A 123 9.30 15.98 5.09
C SER A 123 9.08 15.32 6.46
N ILE A 124 9.37 14.03 6.60
CA ILE A 124 9.20 13.30 7.85
C ILE A 124 10.37 13.58 8.78
N ASP A 125 10.06 14.08 9.97
CA ASP A 125 11.06 14.37 11.00
C ASP A 125 11.09 13.31 12.11
N TRP A 126 12.14 13.35 12.92
CA TRP A 126 12.32 12.50 14.11
C TRP A 126 11.10 12.43 15.05
N PRO A 127 10.37 13.53 15.33
CA PRO A 127 9.23 13.51 16.25
C PRO A 127 8.01 12.74 15.70
N ASP A 128 7.93 12.54 14.38
CA ASP A 128 6.82 11.78 13.78
C ASP A 128 7.00 10.26 13.90
N LEU A 129 8.26 9.79 13.89
CA LEU A 129 8.61 8.36 13.87
C LEU A 129 7.97 7.53 15.00
N PRO A 130 7.87 7.99 16.27
CA PRO A 130 7.25 7.21 17.34
C PRO A 130 5.78 6.88 17.07
N VAL A 131 5.02 7.82 16.51
CA VAL A 131 3.60 7.63 16.19
C VAL A 131 3.44 6.60 15.08
N PHE A 132 4.24 6.73 14.01
CA PHE A 132 4.27 5.75 12.93
C PHE A 132 4.68 4.36 13.42
N THR A 133 5.71 4.28 14.26
CA THR A 133 6.20 3.01 14.85
C THR A 133 5.14 2.34 15.70
N LEU A 134 4.42 3.10 16.52
CA LEU A 134 3.34 2.56 17.35
C LEU A 134 2.23 1.94 16.50
N ILE A 135 1.76 2.66 15.49
CA ILE A 135 0.66 2.19 14.61
C ILE A 135 1.11 0.98 13.79
N ILE A 136 2.35 1.00 13.29
CA ILE A 136 2.92 -0.12 12.54
C ILE A 136 3.08 -1.34 13.42
N ALA A 137 3.62 -1.19 14.63
CA ALA A 137 3.76 -2.27 15.60
C ALA A 137 2.38 -2.86 15.98
N LEU A 138 1.38 -2.03 16.25
CA LEU A 138 0.02 -2.48 16.54
C LEU A 138 -0.56 -3.29 15.37
N SER A 139 -0.41 -2.78 14.16
CA SER A 139 -0.88 -3.44 12.93
C SER A 139 -0.20 -4.79 12.72
N LEU A 140 1.11 -4.88 12.99
CA LEU A 140 1.87 -6.13 12.92
C LEU A 140 1.43 -7.14 13.99
N VAL A 141 1.14 -6.69 15.22
CA VAL A 141 0.63 -7.56 16.28
C VAL A 141 -0.73 -8.16 15.87
N ILE A 142 -1.63 -7.34 15.35
CA ILE A 142 -2.93 -7.80 14.83
C ILE A 142 -2.70 -8.80 13.67
N LEU A 143 -1.85 -8.44 12.71
CA LEU A 143 -1.56 -9.29 11.56
C LEU A 143 -0.94 -10.62 11.97
N TYR A 144 -0.01 -10.61 12.93
CA TYR A 144 0.60 -11.82 13.48
C TYR A 144 -0.44 -12.71 14.16
N ARG A 145 -1.33 -12.12 14.97
CA ARG A 145 -2.41 -12.82 15.68
C ARG A 145 -3.39 -13.51 14.74
N PHE A 146 -3.64 -12.92 13.57
CA PHE A 146 -4.57 -13.44 12.55
C PHE A 146 -3.85 -14.06 11.34
N TRP A 147 -2.53 -14.23 11.37
CA TRP A 147 -1.75 -14.64 10.21
C TRP A 147 -2.19 -15.98 9.60
N GLN A 148 -2.38 -16.98 10.45
CA GLN A 148 -2.79 -18.34 10.02
C GLN A 148 -4.18 -18.32 9.36
N PRO A 149 -5.25 -17.80 10.01
CA PRO A 149 -6.55 -17.63 9.37
C PRO A 149 -6.51 -16.82 8.07
N GLN A 150 -5.67 -15.77 8.02
CA GLN A 150 -5.57 -14.90 6.86
C GLN A 150 -4.98 -15.63 5.65
N ILE A 151 -3.94 -16.46 5.85
CA ILE A 151 -3.37 -17.32 4.82
C ILE A 151 -4.36 -18.41 4.39
N GLN A 152 -4.96 -19.13 5.33
CA GLN A 152 -5.91 -20.21 5.02
C GLN A 152 -7.03 -19.69 4.12
N PHE A 153 -7.65 -18.58 4.52
CA PHE A 153 -8.69 -17.93 3.74
C PHE A 153 -8.21 -17.37 2.40
N ALA A 154 -6.93 -17.03 2.26
CA ALA A 154 -6.36 -16.55 1.00
C ALA A 154 -6.03 -17.69 0.01
N ILE A 155 -5.81 -18.91 0.51
CA ILE A 155 -5.53 -20.10 -0.31
C ILE A 155 -6.83 -20.77 -0.72
N ASP A 156 -7.66 -21.12 0.27
CA ASP A 156 -8.93 -21.81 0.06
C ASP A 156 -9.97 -21.33 1.09
N PRO A 157 -10.86 -20.42 0.67
CA PRO A 157 -11.94 -19.91 1.51
C PRO A 157 -12.87 -21.01 2.03
N ASP A 158 -13.16 -22.03 1.22
CA ASP A 158 -14.15 -23.07 1.55
C ASP A 158 -13.59 -24.01 2.63
N ILE A 159 -12.32 -24.38 2.51
CA ILE A 159 -11.62 -25.15 3.55
C ILE A 159 -11.55 -24.33 4.85
N ALA A 160 -11.15 -23.06 4.78
CA ALA A 160 -11.05 -22.21 5.97
C ALA A 160 -12.39 -22.10 6.71
N ILE A 161 -13.50 -21.94 5.98
CA ILE A 161 -14.85 -21.89 6.56
C ILE A 161 -15.20 -23.23 7.24
N SER A 162 -14.84 -24.36 6.61
CA SER A 162 -15.07 -25.69 7.19
C SER A 162 -14.28 -25.94 8.48
N GLU A 163 -13.10 -25.31 8.61
CA GLU A 163 -12.27 -25.33 9.82
C GLU A 163 -12.75 -24.34 10.92
N GLY A 164 -13.90 -23.67 10.70
CA GLY A 164 -14.50 -22.75 11.66
C GLY A 164 -13.97 -21.31 11.58
N VAL A 165 -13.21 -20.97 10.53
CA VAL A 165 -12.78 -19.58 10.30
C VAL A 165 -13.95 -18.75 9.81
N ASN A 166 -14.26 -17.67 10.53
CA ASN A 166 -15.29 -16.74 10.10
C ASN A 166 -14.79 -15.84 8.95
N ALA A 167 -15.23 -16.16 7.73
CA ALA A 167 -14.87 -15.46 6.49
C ALA A 167 -15.08 -13.94 6.56
N ASN A 168 -16.25 -13.53 7.06
CA ASN A 168 -16.62 -12.13 7.18
C ASN A 168 -15.63 -11.41 8.10
N TRP A 169 -15.38 -11.93 9.30
CA TRP A 169 -14.41 -11.30 10.22
C TRP A 169 -13.00 -11.21 9.63
N GLN A 170 -12.50 -12.25 8.94
CA GLN A 170 -11.17 -12.20 8.34
C GLN A 170 -11.06 -11.20 7.18
N ARG A 171 -12.13 -11.04 6.41
CA ARG A 171 -12.22 -10.01 5.37
C ARG A 171 -12.19 -8.61 5.99
N LEU A 172 -12.97 -8.38 7.04
CA LEU A 172 -13.04 -7.08 7.72
C LEU A 172 -11.68 -6.68 8.31
N ILE A 173 -11.04 -7.61 9.05
CA ILE A 173 -9.72 -7.38 9.65
C ILE A 173 -8.70 -7.02 8.57
N PHE A 174 -8.72 -7.72 7.44
CA PHE A 174 -7.80 -7.45 6.33
C PHE A 174 -8.04 -6.07 5.69
N MET A 175 -9.30 -5.74 5.41
CA MET A 175 -9.66 -4.43 4.86
C MET A 175 -9.33 -3.28 5.81
N LEU A 176 -9.54 -3.45 7.12
CA LEU A 176 -9.19 -2.46 8.13
C LEU A 176 -7.67 -2.28 8.27
N LEU A 177 -6.90 -3.38 8.26
CA LEU A 177 -5.43 -3.30 8.28
C LEU A 177 -4.89 -2.60 7.03
N LEU A 178 -5.42 -2.92 5.85
CA LEU A 178 -5.06 -2.23 4.62
C LEU A 178 -5.46 -0.75 4.68
N ALA A 179 -6.67 -0.42 5.13
CA ALA A 179 -7.12 0.96 5.27
C ALA A 179 -6.22 1.75 6.23
N LEU A 180 -5.90 1.18 7.40
CA LEU A 180 -4.98 1.79 8.36
C LEU A 180 -3.59 2.01 7.76
N PHE A 181 -3.06 1.00 7.07
CA PHE A 181 -1.80 1.12 6.32
C PHE A 181 -1.89 2.24 5.30
N THR A 182 -2.99 2.35 4.54
CA THR A 182 -3.10 3.35 3.48
C THR A 182 -3.16 4.78 4.01
N VAL A 183 -3.89 5.03 5.09
CA VAL A 183 -3.94 6.35 5.74
C VAL A 183 -2.53 6.76 6.20
N LEU A 184 -1.81 5.82 6.78
CA LEU A 184 -0.47 6.01 7.30
C LEU A 184 0.56 6.23 6.19
N ALA A 185 0.57 5.36 5.19
CA ALA A 185 1.48 5.41 4.05
C ALA A 185 1.23 6.62 3.13
N LEU A 186 -0.03 7.04 2.98
CA LEU A 186 -0.37 8.23 2.21
C LEU A 186 0.27 9.48 2.83
N ARG A 187 0.16 9.65 4.16
CA ARG A 187 0.80 10.77 4.86
C ARG A 187 2.32 10.73 4.73
N ALA A 188 2.90 9.53 4.78
CA ALA A 188 4.35 9.39 4.77
C ALA A 188 4.97 9.51 3.37
N VAL A 189 4.34 8.93 2.35
CA VAL A 189 4.98 8.69 1.06
C VAL A 189 4.11 9.05 -0.15
N GLY A 190 2.85 9.43 0.08
CA GLY A 190 1.91 9.75 -0.98
C GLY A 190 1.29 8.53 -1.64
N SER A 191 0.27 8.80 -2.47
CA SER A 191 -0.59 7.76 -3.03
C SER A 191 0.12 6.89 -4.06
N LEU A 192 1.00 7.50 -4.87
CA LEU A 192 1.74 6.80 -5.92
C LEU A 192 2.67 5.72 -5.37
N LEU A 193 3.49 6.07 -4.38
CA LEU A 193 4.47 5.13 -3.84
C LEU A 193 3.82 4.09 -2.92
N MET A 194 2.77 4.44 -2.17
CA MET A 194 2.04 3.50 -1.32
C MET A 194 1.57 2.25 -2.10
N GLY A 195 0.91 2.44 -3.24
CA GLY A 195 0.40 1.33 -4.04
C GLY A 195 1.52 0.48 -4.63
N ALA A 196 2.55 1.12 -5.15
CA ALA A 196 3.73 0.44 -5.67
C ALA A 196 4.45 -0.40 -4.61
N LEU A 197 4.59 0.11 -3.38
CA LEU A 197 5.20 -0.59 -2.25
C LEU A 197 4.44 -1.85 -1.83
N LEU A 198 3.12 -1.89 -2.01
CA LEU A 198 2.33 -3.10 -1.75
C LEU A 198 2.42 -4.11 -2.90
N VAL A 199 2.33 -3.65 -4.15
CA VAL A 199 2.15 -4.53 -5.31
C VAL A 199 3.47 -5.06 -5.86
N ILE A 200 4.43 -4.18 -6.18
CA ILE A 200 5.62 -4.55 -6.95
C ILE A 200 6.51 -5.55 -6.21
N PRO A 201 6.88 -5.37 -4.93
CA PRO A 201 7.73 -6.33 -4.24
C PRO A 201 7.02 -7.67 -4.02
N ALA A 202 5.71 -7.67 -3.73
CA ALA A 202 4.92 -8.89 -3.60
C ALA A 202 4.85 -9.67 -4.93
N LEU A 203 4.66 -8.96 -6.05
CA LEU A 203 4.64 -9.56 -7.38
C LEU A 203 6.02 -10.10 -7.78
N SER A 204 7.09 -9.39 -7.45
CA SER A 204 8.47 -9.83 -7.68
C SER A 204 8.81 -11.07 -6.86
N ALA A 205 8.41 -11.07 -5.58
CA ALA A 205 8.60 -12.20 -4.67
C ALA A 205 7.82 -13.44 -5.11
N ARG A 206 6.65 -13.28 -5.73
CA ARG A 206 5.87 -14.39 -6.29
C ARG A 206 6.67 -15.21 -7.29
N LEU A 207 7.53 -14.57 -8.09
CA LEU A 207 8.35 -15.24 -9.09
C LEU A 207 9.51 -16.04 -8.49
N LEU A 208 9.90 -15.76 -7.25
CA LEU A 208 11.06 -16.36 -6.57
C LEU A 208 10.67 -17.38 -5.49
N ALA A 209 9.45 -17.27 -4.95
CA ALA A 209 9.05 -18.01 -3.76
C ALA A 209 8.26 -19.29 -4.07
N ASN A 210 8.55 -20.34 -3.31
CA ASN A 210 7.86 -21.63 -3.37
C ASN A 210 6.90 -21.84 -2.19
N SER A 211 6.88 -20.95 -1.19
CA SER A 211 5.97 -21.01 -0.05
C SER A 211 5.51 -19.62 0.40
N PRO A 212 4.35 -19.51 1.08
CA PRO A 212 3.84 -18.22 1.57
C PRO A 212 4.82 -17.48 2.48
N LYS A 213 5.49 -18.18 3.40
CA LYS A 213 6.50 -17.59 4.29
C LYS A 213 7.70 -17.06 3.50
N GLN A 214 8.19 -17.84 2.54
CA GLN A 214 9.30 -17.43 1.68
C GLN A 214 8.94 -16.21 0.83
N MET A 215 7.68 -16.13 0.37
CA MET A 215 7.20 -15.00 -0.43
C MET A 215 7.22 -13.69 0.38
N VAL A 216 6.80 -13.73 1.64
CA VAL A 216 6.87 -12.54 2.53
C VAL A 216 8.32 -12.10 2.75
N ILE A 217 9.23 -13.05 2.97
CA ILE A 217 10.66 -12.74 3.17
C ILE A 217 11.25 -12.09 1.90
N TRP A 218 11.01 -12.66 0.72
CA TRP A 218 11.46 -12.05 -0.53
C TRP A 218 10.84 -10.68 -0.77
N ALA A 219 9.53 -10.52 -0.50
CA ALA A 219 8.87 -9.23 -0.65
C ALA A 219 9.48 -8.18 0.28
N PHE A 220 9.78 -8.56 1.52
CA PHE A 220 10.45 -7.70 2.50
C PHE A 220 11.85 -7.29 2.00
N VAL A 221 12.69 -8.23 1.60
CA VAL A 221 14.05 -7.94 1.13
C VAL A 221 14.03 -7.06 -0.11
N LEU A 222 13.19 -7.37 -1.10
CA LEU A 222 13.10 -6.59 -2.34
C LEU A 222 12.57 -5.18 -2.09
N ALA A 223 11.57 -5.03 -1.21
CA ALA A 223 11.05 -3.72 -0.84
C ALA A 223 12.10 -2.90 -0.08
N GLN A 224 12.82 -3.53 0.85
CA GLN A 224 13.89 -2.90 1.63
C GLN A 224 15.02 -2.37 0.75
N VAL A 225 15.46 -3.18 -0.22
CA VAL A 225 16.46 -2.80 -1.22
C VAL A 225 15.92 -1.68 -2.10
N GLY A 226 14.69 -1.79 -2.61
CA GLY A 226 14.09 -0.77 -3.48
C GLY A 226 13.92 0.58 -2.79
N VAL A 227 13.46 0.60 -1.52
CA VAL A 227 13.35 1.84 -0.72
C VAL A 227 14.73 2.44 -0.49
N SER A 228 15.71 1.62 -0.08
CA SER A 228 17.06 2.12 0.20
C SER A 228 17.71 2.68 -1.06
N VAL A 229 17.82 1.87 -2.12
CA VAL A 229 18.46 2.27 -3.37
C VAL A 229 17.72 3.43 -4.02
N GLY A 230 16.38 3.41 -4.04
CA GLY A 230 15.58 4.50 -4.60
C GLY A 230 15.73 5.81 -3.84
N LEU A 231 15.75 5.78 -2.50
CA LEU A 231 15.95 6.99 -1.69
C LEU A 231 17.34 7.60 -1.92
N TRP A 232 18.40 6.79 -1.88
CA TRP A 232 19.76 7.27 -2.13
C TRP A 232 19.95 7.76 -3.58
N SER A 233 19.33 7.09 -4.55
CA SER A 233 19.37 7.51 -5.96
C SER A 233 18.62 8.83 -6.18
N SER A 234 17.49 9.04 -5.51
CA SER A 234 16.77 10.30 -5.53
C SER A 234 17.62 11.46 -5.03
N ALA A 235 18.37 11.27 -3.95
CA ALA A 235 19.30 12.27 -3.42
C ALA A 235 20.45 12.59 -4.40
N ALA A 236 20.95 11.59 -5.12
CA ALA A 236 22.02 11.77 -6.10
C ALA A 236 21.54 12.45 -7.40
N LEU A 237 20.33 12.14 -7.85
CA LEU A 237 19.78 12.59 -9.14
C LEU A 237 18.87 13.82 -9.02
N ASN A 238 18.57 14.30 -7.81
CA ASN A 238 17.63 15.38 -7.53
C ASN A 238 16.22 15.16 -8.14
N ILE A 239 15.72 13.93 -8.02
CA ILE A 239 14.37 13.53 -8.47
C ILE A 239 13.47 13.28 -7.25
N SER A 240 12.15 13.42 -7.38
CA SER A 240 11.19 13.03 -6.33
C SER A 240 11.46 11.61 -5.81
N THR A 241 11.55 11.47 -4.49
CA THR A 241 11.84 10.21 -3.78
C THR A 241 10.84 9.12 -4.13
N GLY A 242 9.55 9.48 -4.14
CA GLY A 242 8.46 8.59 -4.52
C GLY A 242 8.69 7.93 -5.87
N LEU A 243 8.92 8.76 -6.90
CA LEU A 243 9.14 8.30 -8.28
C LEU A 243 10.38 7.42 -8.40
N SER A 244 11.49 7.80 -7.75
CA SER A 244 12.74 7.05 -7.82
C SER A 244 12.61 5.64 -7.25
N ILE A 245 11.94 5.49 -6.09
CA ILE A 245 11.71 4.18 -5.46
C ILE A 245 10.82 3.31 -6.35
N VAL A 246 9.72 3.84 -6.91
CA VAL A 246 8.85 3.06 -7.81
C VAL A 246 9.63 2.56 -9.03
N LEU A 247 10.41 3.42 -9.68
CA LEU A 247 11.20 3.04 -10.85
C LEU A 247 12.27 2.00 -10.50
N CYS A 248 12.94 2.13 -9.36
CA CYS A 248 13.92 1.15 -8.88
C CYS A 248 13.27 -0.22 -8.66
N MET A 249 12.09 -0.26 -8.03
CA MET A 249 11.35 -1.51 -7.81
C MET A 249 10.87 -2.13 -9.12
N ALA A 250 10.36 -1.31 -10.06
CA ALA A 250 9.93 -1.78 -11.37
C ALA A 250 11.08 -2.37 -12.20
N LEU A 251 12.27 -1.75 -12.17
CA LEU A 251 13.47 -2.30 -12.80
C LEU A 251 13.88 -3.63 -12.16
N THR A 252 13.86 -3.71 -10.83
CA THR A 252 14.16 -4.94 -10.09
C THR A 252 13.21 -6.07 -10.49
N PHE A 253 11.90 -5.77 -10.57
CA PHE A 253 10.90 -6.71 -11.06
C PHE A 253 11.20 -7.18 -12.49
N ALA A 254 11.51 -6.26 -13.41
CA ALA A 254 11.78 -6.58 -14.80
C ALA A 254 12.99 -7.53 -14.94
N VAL A 255 14.07 -7.28 -14.18
CA VAL A 255 15.25 -8.17 -14.15
C VAL A 255 14.90 -9.56 -13.63
N ILE A 256 14.15 -9.65 -12.53
CA ILE A 256 13.69 -10.94 -11.97
C ILE A 256 12.81 -11.68 -12.96
N PHE A 257 11.89 -10.98 -13.62
CA PHE A 257 10.99 -11.57 -14.60
C PHE A 257 11.74 -12.15 -15.81
N ILE A 258 12.68 -11.38 -16.38
CA ILE A 258 13.48 -11.83 -17.52
C ILE A 258 14.34 -13.04 -17.15
N THR A 259 15.03 -12.99 -16.02
CA THR A 259 15.91 -14.10 -15.57
C THR A 259 15.13 -15.39 -15.31
N GLN A 260 13.95 -15.31 -14.67
CA GLN A 260 13.11 -16.49 -14.45
C GLN A 260 12.50 -17.04 -15.75
N LYS A 261 12.13 -16.17 -16.69
CA LYS A 261 11.61 -16.60 -17.99
C LYS A 261 12.68 -17.37 -18.80
N LEU A 262 13.92 -16.88 -18.81
CA LEU A 262 15.04 -17.56 -19.48
C LEU A 262 15.38 -18.91 -18.82
N LYS A 263 15.32 -18.99 -17.49
CA LYS A 263 15.55 -20.25 -16.76
C LYS A 263 14.48 -21.30 -17.07
N ASN A 264 13.21 -20.91 -17.16
CA ASN A 264 12.14 -21.85 -17.52
C ASN A 264 12.24 -22.32 -18.97
N GLN A 265 12.70 -21.47 -19.89
CA GLN A 265 12.93 -21.88 -21.29
C GLN A 265 14.08 -22.87 -21.44
N THR A 266 15.16 -22.69 -20.67
CA THR A 266 16.31 -23.62 -20.68
C THR A 266 16.04 -24.96 -20.00
N GLN A 267 15.05 -25.04 -19.11
CA GLN A 267 14.60 -26.32 -18.52
C GLN A 267 13.60 -27.06 -19.42
N ALA A 268 13.00 -26.39 -20.40
CA ALA A 268 12.03 -26.95 -21.33
C ALA A 268 12.64 -27.39 -22.68
N ALA A 269 13.92 -27.09 -22.91
CA ALA A 269 14.71 -27.48 -24.08
C ALA A 269 15.66 -28.63 -23.73
#